data_AF-A0A354X0S7-F1
#
_entry.id   AF-A0A354X0S7-F1
#
_cell.length_a   1.000
_cell.length_b   1.000
_cell.length_c   1.000
_cell.angle_alpha   90.00
_cell.angle_beta   90.00
_cell.angle_gamma   90.00
#
_symmetry.space_group_name_H-M   'P 1'
#
loop_
_entity.id
_entity.type
_entity.pdbx_description
1 polymer ?
#
loop_
_entity_poly.entity_id
_entity_poly.type
_entity_poly.pdbx_seq_one_letter_code
_entity_poly.pdbx_strand_id
1 'polypeptide(L)'
;ITNKANNEIYVFTHHDSPNLMREVGRLREIAFRHYGGGTGLETDIDKYDTMDKPYRQLIVWDPENEEILGGYRFIHGSDVDFDENGKPMLATAHLLNFSDQFIKEYLPYTFE
;
A
#
# COMPACT_ATOMS: atom_id res chain seq x y z
N ILE A 1 -0.11 -13.07 18.36
CA ILE A 1 1.28 -12.82 17.89
C ILE A 1 1.67 -14.06 17.11
N THR A 2 1.95 -13.93 15.81
CA THR A 2 2.31 -15.05 14.94
C THR A 2 3.79 -14.88 14.62
N ASN A 3 4.64 -15.65 15.29
CA ASN A 3 6.08 -15.49 15.28
C ASN A 3 6.69 -16.79 14.77
N LYS A 4 6.81 -16.87 13.45
CA LYS A 4 7.74 -17.81 12.83
C LYS A 4 9.08 -17.08 12.77
N ALA A 5 10.07 -17.55 13.54
CA ALA A 5 11.42 -16.99 13.63
C ALA A 5 11.53 -15.54 14.17
N ASN A 6 10.80 -15.17 15.23
CA ASN A 6 10.86 -13.84 15.88
C ASN A 6 10.55 -12.62 15.00
N ASN A 7 10.08 -12.82 13.77
CA ASN A 7 9.65 -11.73 12.90
C ASN A 7 8.48 -10.94 13.50
N GLU A 8 8.53 -9.64 13.28
CA GLU A 8 7.54 -8.67 13.75
C GLU A 8 6.71 -8.14 12.57
N ILE A 9 5.47 -7.77 12.86
CA ILE A 9 4.57 -7.18 11.86
C ILE A 9 4.26 -5.74 12.28
N TYR A 10 4.52 -4.81 11.37
CA TYR A 10 4.20 -3.40 11.55
C TYR A 10 3.24 -2.93 10.47
N VAL A 11 2.33 -2.03 10.86
CA VAL A 11 1.44 -1.32 9.94
C VAL A 11 1.66 0.18 10.13
N PHE A 12 1.90 0.89 9.04
CA PHE A 12 2.25 2.31 9.06
C PHE A 12 1.68 3.04 7.83
N THR A 13 1.78 4.37 7.81
CA THR A 13 1.42 5.24 6.68
C THR A 13 2.56 6.22 6.38
N HIS A 14 2.55 6.87 5.22
CA HIS A 14 3.54 7.91 4.94
C HIS A 14 3.54 9.04 5.99
N HIS A 15 2.37 9.37 6.54
CA HIS A 15 2.20 10.47 7.49
C HIS A 15 2.83 10.19 8.85
N ASP A 16 2.77 8.95 9.34
CA ASP A 16 3.40 8.57 10.60
C ASP A 16 4.90 8.25 10.45
N SER A 17 5.31 7.71 9.29
CA SER A 17 6.65 7.15 9.10
C SER A 17 7.19 7.44 7.68
N PRO A 18 7.47 8.71 7.32
CA PRO A 18 7.83 9.08 5.95
C PRO A 18 9.17 8.48 5.48
N ASN A 19 10.14 8.35 6.40
CA ASN A 19 11.43 7.73 6.08
C ASN A 19 11.30 6.22 5.83
N LEU A 20 10.45 5.54 6.62
CA LEU A 20 10.16 4.12 6.40
C LEU A 20 9.41 3.92 5.08
N MET A 21 8.49 4.81 4.73
CA MET A 21 7.84 4.81 3.42
C MET A 21 8.86 4.94 2.27
N ARG A 22 9.85 5.84 2.40
CA ARG A 22 10.93 5.98 1.40
C ARG A 22 11.70 4.68 1.22
N GLU A 23 12.04 4.00 2.32
CA GLU A 23 12.77 2.73 2.26
C GLU A 23 11.93 1.60 1.66
N VAL A 24 10.66 1.47 2.04
CA VAL A 24 9.73 0.52 1.43
C VAL A 24 9.58 0.79 -0.07
N GLY A 25 9.48 2.05 -0.49
CA GLY A 25 9.45 2.43 -1.91
C GLY A 25 10.72 2.04 -2.67
N ARG A 26 11.90 2.20 -2.05
CA ARG A 26 13.18 1.75 -2.64
C ARG A 26 13.21 0.23 -2.82
N LEU A 27 12.78 -0.52 -1.81
CA LEU A 27 12.72 -1.99 -1.85
C LEU A 27 11.70 -2.50 -2.89
N ARG A 28 10.53 -1.87 -2.98
CA ARG A 28 9.53 -2.14 -4.03
C ARG A 28 10.12 -1.95 -5.42
N GLU A 29 10.81 -0.83 -5.66
CA GLU A 29 11.44 -0.59 -6.95
C GLU A 29 12.47 -1.67 -7.30
N ILE A 30 13.31 -2.09 -6.34
CA ILE A 30 14.28 -3.18 -6.57
C ILE A 30 13.55 -4.49 -6.94
N ALA A 31 12.50 -4.84 -6.20
CA ALA A 31 11.74 -6.06 -6.43
C ALA A 31 11.04 -6.06 -7.80
N PHE A 32 10.31 -4.98 -8.14
CA PHE A 32 9.53 -4.92 -9.37
C PHE A 32 10.38 -4.65 -10.61
N ARG A 33 11.47 -3.87 -10.50
CA ARG A 33 12.39 -3.61 -11.62
C ARG A 33 13.00 -4.91 -12.13
N HIS A 34 13.35 -5.84 -11.23
CA HIS A 34 13.91 -7.13 -11.61
C HIS A 34 13.00 -7.90 -12.58
N TYR A 35 11.68 -7.76 -12.45
CA TYR A 35 10.68 -8.44 -13.29
C TYR A 35 10.08 -7.54 -14.38
N GLY A 36 10.66 -6.35 -14.62
CA GLY A 36 10.19 -5.41 -15.65
C GLY A 36 8.95 -4.60 -15.27
N GLY A 37 8.50 -4.66 -14.02
CA GLY A 37 7.34 -3.90 -13.49
C GLY A 37 7.71 -2.66 -12.67
N GLY A 38 9.00 -2.32 -12.57
CA GLY A 38 9.47 -1.15 -11.81
C GLY A 38 9.15 0.17 -12.51
N THR A 39 9.19 1.26 -11.75
CA THR A 39 8.94 2.62 -12.24
C THR A 39 10.13 3.18 -13.02
N GLY A 40 11.34 2.64 -12.79
CA GLY A 40 12.59 3.19 -13.30
C GLY A 40 13.12 4.40 -12.52
N LEU A 41 12.43 4.81 -11.45
CA LEU A 41 12.83 5.90 -10.57
C LEU A 41 13.68 5.40 -9.39
N GLU A 42 14.06 6.27 -8.46
CA GLU A 42 14.78 5.86 -7.25
C GLU A 42 13.91 5.03 -6.29
N THR A 43 12.60 5.29 -6.28
CA THR A 43 11.63 4.66 -5.38
C THR A 43 10.30 4.44 -6.10
N ASP A 44 9.65 3.31 -5.84
CA ASP A 44 8.28 3.01 -6.24
C ASP A 44 7.31 3.53 -5.16
N ILE A 45 7.03 4.83 -5.22
CA ILE A 45 6.05 5.54 -4.38
C ILE A 45 5.14 6.32 -5.31
N ASP A 46 3.84 6.14 -5.17
CA ASP A 46 2.83 6.82 -5.98
C ASP A 46 1.97 7.79 -5.14
N LYS A 47 1.00 8.42 -5.81
CA LYS A 47 0.08 9.36 -5.14
C LYS A 47 -0.78 8.70 -4.05
N TYR A 48 -1.04 7.40 -4.15
CA TYR A 48 -1.87 6.66 -3.19
C TYR A 48 -1.12 6.37 -1.90
N ASP A 49 0.20 6.30 -1.96
CA ASP A 49 1.06 6.15 -0.80
C ASP A 49 1.17 7.46 0.03
N THR A 50 0.82 8.63 -0.55
CA THR A 50 1.08 9.96 0.05
C THR A 50 -0.14 10.89 0.15
N MET A 51 -1.31 10.46 -0.35
CA MET A 51 -2.56 11.23 -0.25
C MET A 51 -3.04 11.40 1.21
N ASP A 52 -4.08 12.21 1.44
CA ASP A 52 -4.60 12.51 2.78
C ASP A 52 -4.97 11.24 3.57
N LYS A 53 -5.66 10.30 2.92
CA LYS A 53 -5.93 8.94 3.43
C LYS A 53 -5.13 7.91 2.61
N PRO A 54 -3.83 7.74 2.89
CA PRO A 54 -2.98 6.89 2.06
C PRO A 54 -3.24 5.41 2.31
N TYR A 55 -2.75 4.57 1.40
CA TYR A 55 -2.66 3.14 1.67
C TYR A 55 -1.77 2.89 2.89
N ARG A 56 -2.25 2.03 3.78
CA ARG A 56 -1.45 1.49 4.88
C ARG A 56 -0.45 0.49 4.32
N GLN A 57 0.76 0.54 4.83
CA GLN A 57 1.82 -0.37 4.49
C GLN A 57 1.97 -1.36 5.65
N LEU A 58 1.86 -2.66 5.35
CA LEU A 58 2.21 -3.74 6.25
C LEU A 58 3.61 -4.24 5.87
N ILE A 59 4.48 -4.37 6.86
CA ILE A 59 5.82 -4.96 6.67
C ILE A 59 6.05 -6.10 7.64
N VAL A 60 6.88 -7.05 7.21
CA VAL A 60 7.45 -8.09 8.06
C VAL A 60 8.91 -7.71 8.33
N TRP A 61 9.22 -7.45 9.60
CA TRP A 61 10.54 -7.04 10.06
C TRP A 61 11.27 -8.22 10.72
N ASP A 62 12.51 -8.43 10.32
CA ASP A 62 13.45 -9.35 10.96
C ASP A 62 14.37 -8.54 11.90
N PRO A 63 14.17 -8.63 13.23
CA PRO A 63 14.99 -7.88 14.18
C PRO A 63 16.41 -8.43 14.33
N GLU A 64 16.69 -9.68 13.91
CA GLU A 64 18.03 -10.27 14.03
C GLU A 64 18.94 -9.80 12.90
N ASN A 65 18.40 -9.71 11.67
CA ASN A 65 19.14 -9.25 10.49
C ASN A 65 18.98 -7.76 10.21
N GLU A 66 18.08 -7.08 10.91
CA GLU A 66 17.70 -5.68 10.66
C GLU A 66 17.17 -5.44 9.23
N GLU A 67 16.31 -6.34 8.75
CA GLU A 67 15.81 -6.34 7.37
C GLU A 67 14.28 -6.43 7.25
N ILE A 68 13.74 -5.82 6.19
CA ILE A 68 12.34 -5.99 5.78
C ILE A 68 12.27 -7.21 4.86
N LEU A 69 11.62 -8.28 5.33
CA LEU A 69 11.49 -9.53 4.59
C LEU A 69 10.41 -9.49 3.50
N GLY A 70 9.46 -8.59 3.66
CA GLY A 70 8.35 -8.42 2.73
C GLY A 70 7.34 -7.41 3.22
N GLY A 71 6.35 -7.14 2.39
CA GLY A 71 5.28 -6.23 2.74
C GLY A 71 4.08 -6.34 1.82
N TYR A 72 3.02 -5.65 2.23
CA TYR A 72 1.77 -5.53 1.50
C TYR A 72 1.22 -4.13 1.71
N ARG A 73 0.62 -3.53 0.67
CA ARG A 73 -0.10 -2.26 0.82
C ARG A 73 -1.59 -2.53 0.80
N PHE A 74 -2.36 -1.85 1.63
CA PHE A 74 -3.81 -2.00 1.66
C PHE A 74 -4.54 -0.75 2.12
N ILE A 75 -5.80 -0.59 1.72
CA ILE A 75 -6.72 0.43 2.22
C ILE A 75 -8.06 -0.21 2.58
N HIS A 76 -8.66 0.20 3.70
CA HIS A 76 -10.01 -0.22 4.03
C HIS A 76 -10.99 0.61 3.19
N GLY A 77 -11.98 -0.01 2.56
CA GLY A 77 -12.83 0.69 1.62
C GLY A 77 -13.75 1.75 2.24
N SER A 78 -13.92 1.75 3.57
CA SER A 78 -14.54 2.90 4.27
C SER A 78 -13.65 4.15 4.31
N ASP A 79 -12.34 3.99 4.15
CA ASP A 79 -11.35 5.06 4.18
C ASP A 79 -11.07 5.61 2.77
N VAL A 80 -11.72 5.05 1.74
CA VAL A 80 -11.54 5.45 0.34
C VAL A 80 -12.29 6.74 0.07
N ASP A 81 -11.54 7.76 -0.35
CA ASP A 81 -12.11 9.00 -0.85
C ASP A 81 -12.56 8.87 -2.32
N PHE A 82 -13.41 9.79 -2.75
CA PHE A 82 -13.94 9.86 -4.10
C PHE A 82 -13.47 11.15 -4.76
N ASP A 83 -13.16 11.08 -6.06
CA ASP A 83 -12.81 12.26 -6.84
C ASP A 83 -14.05 13.12 -7.18
N GLU A 84 -13.82 14.23 -7.87
CA GLU A 84 -14.88 15.17 -8.28
C GLU A 84 -15.96 14.54 -9.18
N ASN A 85 -15.67 13.40 -9.81
CA ASN A 85 -16.58 12.66 -10.68
C ASN A 85 -17.26 11.49 -9.94
N GLY A 86 -17.05 11.36 -8.63
CA GLY A 86 -17.59 10.29 -7.80
C GLY A 86 -16.89 8.94 -8.01
N LYS A 87 -15.68 8.93 -8.57
CA LYS A 87 -14.89 7.70 -8.76
C LYS A 87 -14.03 7.43 -7.51
N PRO A 88 -13.99 6.20 -6.98
CA PRO A 88 -13.16 5.89 -5.82
C PRO A 88 -11.68 6.08 -6.14
N MET A 89 -10.94 6.69 -5.22
CA MET A 89 -9.50 6.96 -5.32
C MET A 89 -8.68 5.71 -4.95
N LEU A 90 -8.88 4.64 -5.72
CA LEU A 90 -8.17 3.36 -5.58
C LEU A 90 -7.10 3.21 -6.65
N ALA A 91 -6.03 2.48 -6.36
CA ALA A 91 -5.00 2.17 -7.35
C ALA A 91 -5.58 1.37 -8.54
N THR A 92 -6.49 0.44 -8.26
CA THR A 92 -7.17 -0.36 -9.30
C THR A 92 -8.25 0.41 -10.06
N ALA A 93 -8.75 1.53 -9.53
CA ALA A 93 -9.75 2.35 -10.22
C ALA A 93 -9.22 2.93 -11.54
N HIS A 94 -7.89 3.05 -11.73
CA HIS A 94 -7.33 3.42 -13.03
C HIS A 94 -7.47 2.32 -14.09
N LEU A 95 -7.66 1.08 -13.68
CA LEU A 95 -7.75 -0.09 -14.56
C LEU A 95 -9.19 -0.58 -14.74
N LEU A 96 -10.05 -0.34 -13.75
CA LEU A 96 -11.41 -0.87 -13.68
C LEU A 96 -12.45 0.24 -13.49
N ASN A 97 -13.65 0.00 -14.00
CA ASN A 97 -14.84 0.77 -13.65
C ASN A 97 -15.68 -0.05 -12.68
N PHE A 98 -15.93 0.49 -11.49
CA PHE A 98 -16.75 -0.15 -10.48
C PHE A 98 -18.22 0.18 -10.69
N SER A 99 -19.09 -0.81 -10.47
CA SER A 99 -20.54 -0.57 -10.49
C SER A 99 -20.97 0.21 -9.25
N ASP A 100 -22.06 0.97 -9.38
CA ASP A 100 -22.71 1.64 -8.24
C ASP A 100 -23.03 0.66 -7.10
N GLN A 101 -23.41 -0.57 -7.45
CA GLN A 101 -23.69 -1.62 -6.48
C GLN A 101 -22.43 -1.96 -5.68
N PHE A 102 -21.29 -2.18 -6.35
CA PHE A 102 -20.03 -2.44 -5.66
C PHE A 102 -19.65 -1.30 -4.72
N ILE A 103 -19.70 -0.07 -5.21
CA ILE A 103 -19.33 1.13 -4.46
C ILE A 103 -20.20 1.30 -3.20
N LYS A 104 -21.51 1.06 -3.30
CA LYS A 104 -22.44 1.32 -2.19
C LYS A 104 -22.57 0.15 -1.21
N GLU A 105 -22.59 -1.08 -1.72
CA GLU A 105 -22.95 -2.26 -0.92
C GLU A 105 -21.72 -3.04 -0.44
N TYR A 106 -20.59 -2.97 -1.15
CA TYR A 106 -19.44 -3.84 -0.89
C TYR A 106 -18.19 -3.08 -0.48
N LEU A 107 -17.81 -2.02 -1.21
CA LEU A 107 -16.58 -1.27 -0.98
C LEU A 107 -16.37 -0.88 0.50
N PRO A 108 -17.38 -0.36 1.24
CA PRO A 108 -17.19 0.02 2.65
C PRO A 108 -16.76 -1.12 3.59
N TYR A 109 -16.88 -2.38 3.14
CA TYR A 109 -16.59 -3.60 3.90
C TYR A 109 -15.44 -4.43 3.31
N THR A 110 -14.69 -3.89 2.35
CA THR A 110 -13.55 -4.57 1.71
C THR A 110 -12.21 -3.97 2.11
N PHE A 111 -11.15 -4.75 1.93
CA PHE A 111 -9.79 -4.24 1.84
C PHE A 111 -9.30 -4.40 0.39
N GLU A 112 -8.72 -3.35 -0.17
CA GLU A 112 -7.95 -3.39 -1.42
C GLU A 112 -6.46 -3.30 -1.13
#